data_AF-A0A497NC69-F1
#
_entry.id   AF-A0A497NC69-F1
#
_cell.length_a   1.000
_cell.length_b   1.000
_cell.length_c   1.000
_cell.angle_alpha   90.00
_cell.angle_beta   90.00
_cell.angle_gamma   90.00
#
_symmetry.space_group_name_H-M   'P 1'
#
loop_
_entity.id
_entity.type
_entity.pdbx_description
1 polymer ?
#
loop_
_entity_poly.entity_id
_entity_poly.type
_entity_poly.pdbx_seq_one_letter_code
_entity_poly.pdbx_strand_id
1 'polypeptide(L)'
;IRMSKATGVPVVATAHTVKAFLKSGFQPAAHMSAMDIGNRLQDASWMGLDGLGPYDLALFTGLPYYMEFVILSALKHFSTSLTTISLDRYYTPHATWSFPNLKVADWRESFNIILSMLEKTRMEDE
;
A
#
# COMPACT_ATOMS: atom_id res chain seq x y z
N ILE A 1 3.89 -3.97 8.55
CA ILE A 1 5.09 -3.82 9.41
C ILE A 1 6.29 -4.53 8.80
N ARG A 2 6.31 -5.88 8.73
CA ARG A 2 7.45 -6.65 8.15
C ARG A 2 7.86 -6.15 6.77
N MET A 3 6.91 -6.03 5.84
CA MET A 3 7.16 -5.50 4.49
C MET A 3 7.85 -4.12 4.53
N SER A 4 7.28 -3.15 5.25
CA SER A 4 7.88 -1.81 5.39
C SER A 4 9.29 -1.84 6.01
N LYS A 5 9.56 -2.73 6.97
CA LYS A 5 10.93 -2.91 7.50
C LYS A 5 11.89 -3.48 6.44
N ALA A 6 11.43 -4.43 5.64
CA ALA A 6 12.23 -5.06 4.58
C ALA A 6 12.46 -4.11 3.39
N THR A 7 11.52 -3.23 3.06
CA THR A 7 11.60 -2.37 1.86
C THR A 7 11.92 -0.91 2.14
N GLY A 8 11.78 -0.44 3.37
CA GLY A 8 11.86 0.98 3.71
C GLY A 8 10.65 1.80 3.24
N VAL A 9 9.65 1.19 2.61
CA VAL A 9 8.47 1.89 2.09
C VAL A 9 7.70 2.55 3.25
N PRO A 10 7.39 3.86 3.16
CA PRO A 10 6.65 4.57 4.19
C PRO A 10 5.21 4.05 4.28
N VAL A 11 4.71 3.91 5.50
CA VAL A 11 3.33 3.45 5.75
C VAL A 11 2.47 4.63 6.13
N VAL A 12 1.39 4.85 5.37
CA VAL A 12 0.29 5.73 5.77
C VAL A 12 -0.77 4.89 6.47
N ALA A 13 -0.95 5.10 7.77
CA ALA A 13 -2.05 4.46 8.49
C ALA A 13 -3.36 5.21 8.19
N THR A 14 -4.44 4.47 7.94
CA THR A 14 -5.76 5.04 7.69
C THR A 14 -6.76 4.69 8.79
N ALA A 15 -7.70 5.58 9.07
CA ALA A 15 -8.76 5.38 10.06
C ALA A 15 -8.22 4.85 11.41
N HIS A 16 -8.81 3.76 11.93
CA HIS A 16 -8.48 3.18 13.22
C HIS A 16 -7.20 2.32 13.22
N THR A 17 -6.59 2.05 12.06
CA THR A 17 -5.40 1.18 11.95
C THR A 17 -4.18 1.75 12.66
N VAL A 18 -4.08 3.08 12.77
CA VAL A 18 -3.00 3.77 13.50
C VAL A 18 -2.85 3.27 14.93
N LYS A 19 -3.97 3.02 15.62
CA LYS A 19 -3.96 2.52 17.00
C LYS A 19 -3.33 1.14 17.11
N ALA A 20 -3.55 0.27 16.11
CA ALA A 20 -2.97 -1.06 16.07
C ALA A 20 -1.46 -1.00 15.79
N PHE A 21 -1.02 -0.12 14.88
CA PHE A 21 0.40 0.12 14.61
C PHE A 21 1.15 0.62 15.85
N LEU A 22 0.62 1.66 16.52
CA LEU A 22 1.24 2.22 17.73
C LEU A 22 1.32 1.20 18.86
N LYS A 23 0.25 0.41 19.09
CA LYS A 23 0.27 -0.69 20.07
C LYS A 23 1.32 -1.76 19.76
N SER A 24 1.68 -1.92 18.49
CA SER A 24 2.70 -2.86 18.03
C SER A 24 4.10 -2.25 18.01
N GLY A 25 4.28 -1.04 18.56
CA GLY A 25 5.56 -0.32 18.59
C GLY A 25 6.03 0.14 17.20
N PHE A 26 5.12 0.26 16.23
CA PHE A 26 5.43 0.73 14.89
C PHE A 26 4.83 2.12 14.68
N GLN A 27 5.69 3.09 14.35
CA GLN A 27 5.28 4.44 14.01
C GLN A 27 5.05 4.55 12.49
N PRO A 28 3.81 4.76 12.01
CA PRO A 28 3.58 5.04 10.59
C PRO A 28 4.20 6.38 10.19
N ALA A 29 4.57 6.53 8.92
CA ALA A 29 5.12 7.77 8.39
C ALA A 29 4.09 8.92 8.42
N ALA A 30 2.81 8.59 8.23
CA ALA A 30 1.71 9.52 8.39
C ALA A 30 0.42 8.81 8.81
N HIS A 31 -0.54 9.61 9.31
CA HIS A 31 -1.90 9.18 9.59
C HIS A 31 -2.88 10.17 8.95
N MET A 32 -3.73 9.68 8.05
CA MET A 32 -4.75 10.47 7.36
C MET A 32 -5.88 9.55 6.86
N SER A 33 -6.96 10.10 6.29
CA SER A 33 -8.00 9.25 5.73
C SER A 33 -7.53 8.56 4.44
N ALA A 34 -8.17 7.45 4.06
CA ALA A 34 -7.88 6.78 2.79
C ALA A 34 -8.19 7.69 1.58
N MET A 35 -9.18 8.58 1.72
CA MET A 35 -9.52 9.56 0.68
C MET A 35 -8.44 10.64 0.55
N ASP A 36 -7.88 11.12 1.68
CA ASP A 36 -6.83 12.14 1.65
C ASP A 36 -5.58 11.63 0.95
N ILE A 37 -5.11 10.43 1.29
CA ILE A 37 -3.93 9.86 0.64
C ILE A 37 -4.22 9.52 -0.83
N GLY A 38 -5.42 9.06 -1.17
CA GLY A 38 -5.83 8.84 -2.56
C GLY A 38 -5.78 10.12 -3.39
N ASN A 39 -6.33 11.23 -2.88
CA ASN A 39 -6.28 12.53 -3.55
C ASN A 39 -4.85 13.06 -3.71
N ARG A 40 -4.00 12.89 -2.68
CA ARG A 40 -2.59 13.31 -2.73
C ARG A 40 -1.79 12.52 -3.77
N LEU A 41 -2.01 11.20 -3.87
CA LEU A 41 -1.34 10.34 -4.85
C LEU A 41 -1.72 10.67 -6.30
N GLN A 42 -2.85 11.34 -6.53
CA GLN A 42 -3.25 11.85 -7.84
C GLN A 42 -2.55 13.17 -8.21
N ASP A 43 -2.12 13.95 -7.22
CA ASP A 43 -1.56 15.28 -7.42
C ASP A 43 -0.08 15.20 -7.81
N ALA A 44 0.21 15.46 -9.10
CA ALA A 44 1.58 15.48 -9.63
C ALA A 44 2.47 16.58 -9.01
N SER A 45 1.89 17.59 -8.34
CA SER A 45 2.62 18.63 -7.63
C SER A 45 2.94 18.26 -6.17
N TRP A 46 2.37 17.17 -5.66
CA TRP A 46 2.62 16.72 -4.30
C TRP A 46 4.03 16.14 -4.15
N MET A 47 4.82 16.72 -3.24
CA MET A 47 6.21 16.33 -2.99
C MET A 47 6.37 15.10 -2.07
N GLY A 48 5.31 14.30 -1.91
CA GLY A 48 5.35 13.13 -1.05
C GLY A 48 5.32 13.44 0.45
N LEU A 49 5.54 12.42 1.27
CA LEU A 49 5.54 12.54 2.74
C LEU A 49 6.85 13.11 3.30
N ASP A 50 7.94 12.96 2.56
CA ASP A 50 9.30 13.36 2.91
C ASP A 50 9.79 14.60 2.15
N GLY A 51 8.98 15.11 1.21
CA GLY A 51 9.35 16.26 0.38
C GLY A 51 10.26 15.92 -0.81
N LEU A 52 10.53 14.64 -1.07
CA LEU A 52 11.48 14.20 -2.10
C LEU A 52 10.84 14.01 -3.49
N GLY A 53 9.52 14.15 -3.59
CA GLY A 53 8.80 14.07 -4.86
C GLY A 53 7.59 13.14 -4.82
N PRO A 54 6.87 13.02 -5.95
CA PRO A 54 5.73 12.14 -6.06
C PRO A 54 6.15 10.66 -6.05
N TYR A 55 5.24 9.80 -5.60
CA TYR A 55 5.44 8.35 -5.61
C TYR A 55 5.13 7.75 -6.99
N ASP A 56 5.92 6.77 -7.40
CA ASP A 56 5.73 5.96 -8.61
C ASP A 56 5.03 4.61 -8.33
N LEU A 57 5.00 4.19 -7.06
CA LEU A 57 4.35 2.97 -6.59
C LEU A 57 3.51 3.22 -5.33
N ALA A 58 2.27 2.72 -5.33
CA ALA A 58 1.41 2.66 -4.15
C ALA A 58 0.89 1.24 -3.91
N LEU A 59 1.06 0.75 -2.68
CA LEU A 59 0.57 -0.55 -2.22
C LEU A 59 -0.67 -0.34 -1.35
N PHE A 60 -1.78 -1.01 -1.70
CA PHE A 60 -3.03 -0.96 -0.96
C PHE A 60 -3.30 -2.29 -0.25
N THR A 61 -3.72 -2.22 1.01
CA THR A 61 -4.17 -3.40 1.75
C THR A 61 -5.06 -3.01 2.94
N GLY A 62 -6.03 -3.86 3.24
CA GLY A 62 -6.85 -3.78 4.45
C GLY A 62 -7.95 -2.73 4.40
N LEU A 63 -8.25 -2.18 3.22
CA LEU A 63 -9.37 -1.27 3.03
C LEU A 63 -10.66 -2.07 2.77
N PRO A 64 -11.85 -1.52 3.12
CA PRO A 64 -13.09 -2.07 2.61
C PRO A 64 -13.06 -2.08 1.07
N TYR A 65 -13.42 -3.20 0.46
CA TYR A 65 -13.31 -3.40 -0.98
C TYR A 65 -13.89 -2.26 -1.83
N TYR A 66 -15.10 -1.79 -1.50
CA TYR A 66 -15.76 -0.71 -2.24
C TYR A 66 -15.01 0.62 -2.14
N MET A 67 -14.33 0.87 -1.01
CA MET A 67 -13.58 2.10 -0.79
C MET A 67 -12.29 2.07 -1.61
N GLU A 68 -11.56 0.96 -1.56
CA GLU A 68 -10.37 0.76 -2.38
C GLU A 68 -10.72 0.81 -3.88
N PHE A 69 -11.83 0.22 -4.28
CA PHE A 69 -12.33 0.25 -5.66
C PHE A 69 -12.49 1.68 -6.19
N VAL A 70 -13.11 2.57 -5.41
CA VAL A 70 -13.33 3.98 -5.81
C VAL A 70 -12.02 4.76 -5.85
N ILE A 71 -11.16 4.58 -4.83
CA ILE A 71 -9.85 5.26 -4.78
C ILE A 71 -8.98 4.84 -5.98
N LEU A 72 -8.86 3.54 -6.22
CA LEU A 72 -8.07 3.01 -7.33
C LEU A 72 -8.65 3.42 -8.69
N SER A 73 -9.97 3.54 -8.81
CA SER A 73 -10.60 4.06 -10.04
C SER A 73 -10.14 5.48 -10.35
N ALA A 74 -10.14 6.36 -9.34
CA ALA A 74 -9.62 7.73 -9.51
C ALA A 74 -8.12 7.72 -9.89
N LEU A 75 -7.30 6.95 -9.18
CA LEU A 75 -5.87 6.87 -9.46
C LEU A 75 -5.57 6.32 -10.86
N LYS A 76 -6.29 5.29 -11.32
CA LYS A 76 -6.14 4.72 -12.66
C LYS A 76 -6.38 5.73 -13.78
N HIS A 77 -7.32 6.65 -13.59
CA HIS A 77 -7.73 7.60 -14.62
C HIS A 77 -7.02 8.95 -14.55
N PHE A 78 -6.50 9.32 -13.38
CA PHE A 78 -6.02 10.67 -13.15
C PHE A 78 -4.64 10.79 -12.53
N SER A 79 -3.96 9.70 -12.18
CA SER A 79 -2.54 9.75 -11.83
C SER A 79 -1.67 9.68 -13.09
N THR A 80 -0.54 10.40 -13.11
CA THR A 80 0.30 10.50 -14.32
C THR A 80 1.26 9.32 -14.49
N SER A 81 1.83 8.81 -13.40
CA SER A 81 2.87 7.76 -13.45
C SER A 81 2.89 6.91 -12.18
N LEU A 82 1.71 6.58 -11.63
CA LEU A 82 1.58 5.78 -10.42
C LEU A 82 1.17 4.34 -10.76
N THR A 83 2.03 3.39 -10.41
CA THR A 83 1.69 1.97 -10.37
C THR A 83 0.96 1.68 -9.07
N THR A 84 -0.19 1.01 -9.15
CA THR A 84 -0.96 0.60 -7.96
C THR A 84 -1.00 -0.91 -7.85
N ILE A 85 -0.73 -1.43 -6.65
CA ILE A 85 -0.83 -2.86 -6.35
C ILE A 85 -1.80 -3.05 -5.20
N SER A 86 -2.88 -3.80 -5.44
CA SER A 86 -3.73 -4.30 -4.36
C SER A 86 -3.17 -5.61 -3.84
N LEU A 87 -2.85 -5.64 -2.55
CA LEU A 87 -2.35 -6.81 -1.83
C LEU A 87 -3.46 -7.52 -1.07
N ASP A 88 -4.73 -7.17 -1.32
CA ASP A 88 -5.88 -7.79 -0.68
C ASP A 88 -6.33 -9.07 -1.38
N ARG A 89 -7.11 -9.89 -0.66
CA ARG A 89 -7.57 -11.20 -1.14
C ARG A 89 -8.65 -11.15 -2.22
N TYR A 90 -9.15 -9.96 -2.54
CA TYR A 90 -10.21 -9.75 -3.51
C TYR A 90 -9.66 -9.00 -4.71
N TYR A 91 -10.01 -9.46 -5.91
CA TYR A 91 -9.52 -8.89 -7.14
C TYR A 91 -10.05 -7.46 -7.37
N THR A 92 -9.14 -6.49 -7.52
CA THR A 92 -9.47 -5.09 -7.84
C THR A 92 -9.11 -4.75 -9.30
N PRO A 93 -10.08 -4.57 -10.21
CA PRO A 93 -9.80 -4.31 -11.63
C PRO A 93 -9.25 -2.89 -11.91
N HIS A 94 -9.27 -2.02 -10.90
CA HIS A 94 -8.73 -0.66 -11.00
C HIS A 94 -7.27 -0.56 -10.56
N ALA A 95 -6.70 -1.56 -9.88
CA ALA A 95 -5.26 -1.61 -9.63
C ALA A 95 -4.50 -1.96 -10.92
N THR A 96 -3.24 -1.54 -11.00
CA THR A 96 -2.32 -2.04 -12.04
C THR A 96 -2.07 -3.53 -11.87
N TRP A 97 -1.89 -3.97 -10.61
CA TRP A 97 -1.76 -5.37 -10.24
C TRP A 97 -2.64 -5.69 -9.03
N SER A 98 -3.24 -6.88 -9.04
CA SER A 98 -4.06 -7.35 -7.92
C SER A 98 -3.93 -8.86 -7.84
N PHE A 99 -4.00 -9.40 -6.62
CA PHE A 99 -4.28 -10.84 -6.48
C PHE A 99 -5.63 -11.19 -7.12
N PRO A 100 -5.82 -12.44 -7.58
CA PRO A 100 -7.15 -12.94 -7.89
C PRO A 100 -7.98 -13.06 -6.60
N ASN A 101 -9.24 -13.45 -6.72
CA ASN A 101 -10.03 -13.80 -5.54
C ASN A 101 -9.46 -15.05 -4.87
N LEU A 102 -8.93 -14.89 -3.67
CA LEU A 102 -8.25 -15.94 -2.91
C LEU A 102 -9.00 -16.25 -1.61
N LYS A 103 -8.92 -17.51 -1.17
CA LYS A 103 -9.27 -17.86 0.21
C LYS A 103 -8.24 -17.24 1.16
N VAL A 104 -8.62 -17.08 2.42
CA VAL A 104 -7.74 -16.44 3.42
C VAL A 104 -6.41 -17.19 3.58
N ALA A 105 -6.44 -18.53 3.54
CA ALA A 105 -5.23 -19.35 3.62
C ALA A 105 -4.28 -19.08 2.43
N ASP A 106 -4.80 -19.18 1.21
CA ASP A 106 -4.02 -18.99 -0.02
C ASP A 106 -3.48 -17.56 -0.15
N TRP A 107 -4.27 -16.55 0.25
CA TRP A 107 -3.82 -15.16 0.32
C TRP A 107 -2.68 -14.99 1.31
N ARG A 108 -2.79 -15.58 2.51
CA ARG A 108 -1.75 -15.50 3.54
C ARG A 108 -0.45 -16.17 3.09
N GLU A 109 -0.55 -17.31 2.42
CA GLU A 109 0.59 -18.00 1.84
C GLU A 109 1.26 -17.14 0.76
N SER A 110 0.48 -16.62 -0.19
CA SER A 110 0.97 -15.74 -1.26
C SER A 110 1.67 -14.50 -0.70
N PHE A 111 1.08 -13.86 0.31
CA PHE A 111 1.67 -12.70 0.97
C PHE A 111 2.97 -13.05 1.71
N ASN A 112 3.04 -14.22 2.37
CA ASN A 112 4.26 -14.68 3.03
C ASN A 112 5.39 -14.97 2.04
N ILE A 113 5.08 -15.49 0.84
CA ILE A 113 6.07 -15.70 -0.22
C ILE A 113 6.69 -14.36 -0.62
N ILE A 114 5.87 -13.34 -0.91
CA ILE A 114 6.34 -11.99 -1.24
C ILE A 114 7.23 -11.44 -0.12
N LEU A 115 6.79 -11.53 1.14
CA LEU A 115 7.59 -11.08 2.28
C LEU A 115 8.95 -11.79 2.35
N SER A 116 8.98 -13.11 2.14
CA SER A 116 10.23 -13.88 2.21
C SER A 116 11.21 -13.49 1.11
N MET A 117 10.71 -13.12 -0.09
CA MET A 117 11.54 -12.64 -1.19
C MET A 117 12.13 -11.27 -0.84
N LEU A 118 11.30 -10.33 -0.36
CA LEU A 118 11.74 -8.99 0.02
C LEU A 118 12.76 -9.01 1.18
N GLU A 119 12.54 -9.87 2.18
CA GLU A 119 13.46 -10.05 3.31
C GLU A 119 14.80 -10.66 2.86
N LYS A 120 14.81 -11.55 1.86
CA LYS A 120 16.05 -12.10 1.30
C LYS A 120 16.84 -11.07 0.51
N THR A 121 16.20 -10.33 -0.38
CA THR A 121 16.86 -9.29 -1.18
C THR A 121 17.55 -8.26 -0.28
N ARG A 122 16.90 -7.85 0.82
CA ARG A 122 17.52 -6.93 1.79
C ARG A 122 18.83 -7.45 2.38
N MET A 123 18.92 -8.74 2.70
CA MET A 123 20.14 -9.34 3.27
C MET A 123 21.28 -9.45 2.26
N GLU A 124 20.98 -9.42 0.96
CA GLU A 124 21.99 -9.45 -0.10
C GLU A 124 22.57 -8.04 -0.37
N ASP A 125 21.82 -6.99 -0.03
CA ASP A 125 22.22 -5.58 -0.20
C ASP A 125 22.96 -4.99 1.02
N GLU A 126 23.00 -5.71 2.16
CA GLU A 126 23.71 -5.36 3.41
C GLU A 126 25.09 -6.03 3.51
#